data_AF-A0A7X9E3E1-F1
#
_entry.id   AF-A0A7X9E3E1-F1
#
_cell.length_a   1.000
_cell.length_b   1.000
_cell.length_c   1.000
_cell.angle_alpha   90.00
_cell.angle_beta   90.00
_cell.angle_gamma   90.00
#
_symmetry.space_group_name_H-M   'P 1'
#
loop_
_entity.id
_entity.type
_entity.pdbx_description
1 polymer ?
#
loop_
_entity_poly.entity_id
_entity_poly.type
_entity_poly.pdbx_seq_one_letter_code
_entity_poly.pdbx_strand_id
1 'polypeptide(L)' 'MRKIFVVIERRADYSRYRPILQKLKHDPFFQIHLVVTGICLLDKHG' A
#
# COMPACT_ATOMS: atom_id res chain seq x y z
N MET A 1 0.89 19.01 5.41
CA MET A 1 0.44 17.74 4.82
C MET A 1 1.65 16.86 4.54
N ARG A 2 1.76 15.71 5.20
CA ARG A 2 2.92 14.81 5.09
C ARG A 2 2.66 13.76 4.01
N LYS A 3 3.53 13.73 3.00
CA LYS A 3 3.41 12.78 1.89
C LYS A 3 4.03 11.44 2.29
N ILE A 4 3.30 10.36 2.06
CA ILE A 4 3.75 8.99 2.32
C ILE A 4 3.66 8.22 1.01
N PHE A 5 4.78 7.64 0.59
CA PHE A 5 4.85 6.76 -0.56
C PHE A 5 4.95 5.31 -0.07
N VAL A 6 4.00 4.47 -0.48
CA VAL A 6 3.93 3.07 -0.07
C VAL A 6 4.11 2.20 -1.30
N VAL A 7 5.10 1.32 -1.27
CA VAL A 7 5.33 0.31 -2.30
C VAL A 7 4.92 -1.05 -1.76
N ILE A 8 4.12 -1.78 -2.51
CA ILE A 8 3.72 -3.15 -2.15
C ILE A 8 4.03 -4.07 -3.31
N GLU A 9 4.89 -5.05 -3.04
CA GLU A 9 5.31 -6.01 -4.05
C GLU A 9 4.58 -7.34 -3.96
N ARG A 10 4.09 -7.72 -2.76
CA ARG A 10 3.44 -9.03 -2.51
C ARG A 10 2.08 -8.86 -1.82
N ARG A 11 1.12 -9.74 -2.15
CA ARG A 11 -0.22 -9.75 -1.52
C ARG A 11 -0.17 -9.94 0.01
N ALA A 12 0.76 -10.75 0.50
CA ALA A 12 0.97 -10.94 1.94
C ALA A 12 1.41 -9.66 2.67
N ASP A 13 2.15 -8.79 1.98
CA ASP A 13 2.51 -7.46 2.51
C ASP A 13 1.26 -6.58 2.56
N TYR A 14 0.46 -6.54 1.49
CA TYR A 14 -0.81 -5.81 1.46
C TYR A 14 -1.74 -6.18 2.62
N SER A 15 -1.91 -7.47 2.87
CA SER A 15 -2.82 -7.95 3.93
C SER A 15 -2.42 -7.43 5.31
N ARG A 16 -1.11 -7.30 5.59
CA ARG A 16 -0.58 -6.77 6.86
C ARG A 16 -0.66 -5.25 6.93
N TYR A 17 -0.43 -4.57 5.81
CA TYR A 17 -0.43 -3.11 5.74
C TYR A 17 -1.81 -2.49 5.62
N ARG A 18 -2.83 -3.24 5.17
CA ARG A 18 -4.21 -2.78 5.01
C ARG A 18 -4.76 -1.93 6.18
N PRO A 19 -4.67 -2.35 7.46
CA PRO A 19 -5.15 -1.53 8.57
C PRO A 19 -4.40 -0.20 8.72
N ILE A 20 -3.10 -0.17 8.42
CA ILE A 20 -2.28 1.06 8.49
C ILE A 20 -2.68 1.99 7.34
N LEU A 21 -2.79 1.46 6.12
CA LEU A 21 -3.24 2.22 4.94
C LEU A 21 -4.62 2.84 5.15
N GLN A 22 -5.53 2.11 5.80
CA GLN A 22 -6.85 2.64 6.16
C GLN A 22 -6.73 3.79 7.16
N LYS A 23 -5.96 3.65 8.23
CA LYS A 23 -5.76 4.74 9.21
C LYS A 23 -5.14 5.98 8.56
N LEU A 24 -4.11 5.80 7.76
CA LEU A 24 -3.46 6.89 7.02
C LEU A 24 -4.42 7.59 6.05
N LYS A 25 -5.41 6.88 5.49
CA LYS A 25 -6.33 7.43 4.48
C LYS A 25 -7.40 8.32 5.11
N HIS A 26 -7.78 8.03 6.36
CA HIS A 26 -8.81 8.79 7.08
C HIS A 26 -8.27 10.02 7.81
N ASP A 27 -6.95 10.20 7.87
CA ASP A 27 -6.32 11.34 8.52
C ASP A 27 -5.84 12.37 7.48
N PRO A 28 -6.46 13.58 7.42
CA PRO A 28 -6.13 14.61 6.44
C PRO A 28 -4.71 15.19 6.62
N PHE A 29 -4.03 14.90 7.71
CA PHE A 29 -2.62 15.24 7.88
C PHE A 29 -1.73 14.53 6.85
N PHE A 30 -2.14 13.32 6.42
CA PHE A 30 -1.37 12.47 5.52
C PHE A 30 -1.92 12.48 4.09
N GLN A 31 -1.02 12.44 3.11
CA GLN A 31 -1.33 12.18 1.71
C GLN A 31 -0.60 10.92 1.27
N ILE A 32 -1.34 9.84 1.01
CA ILE A 32 -0.76 8.55 0.63
C ILE A 32 -0.71 8.41 -0.89
N HIS A 33 0.40 7.89 -1.40
CA HIS A 33 0.52 7.34 -2.75
C HIS A 33 0.90 5.87 -2.62
N LEU A 34 -0.02 4.98 -2.96
CA LEU A 34 0.20 3.53 -2.98
C LEU A 34 0.57 3.11 -4.40
N VAL A 35 1.74 2.48 -4.55
CA VAL A 35 2.18 1.84 -5.79
C VAL A 35 2.28 0.34 -5.56
N VAL A 36 1.64 -0.42 -6.44
CA VAL A 36 1.71 -1.87 -6.46
C VAL A 36 2.66 -2.28 -7.59
N THR A 37 3.62 -3.13 -7.29
CA THR A 37 4.62 -3.63 -8.25
C THR A 37 5.00 -5.08 -7.92
N GLY A 38 6.06 -5.63 -8.52
CA GLY A 38 6.62 -6.94 -8.15
C GLY A 38 5.69 -8.13 -8.43
N ILE A 39 5.72 -9.14 -7.55
CA ILE A 39 4.98 -10.41 -7.74
C ILE A 39 3.47 -10.21 -7.82
N CYS A 40 2.92 -9.14 -7.22
CA CYS A 40 1.51 -8.77 -7.34
C CYS A 40 1.05 -8.56 -8.80
N LEU A 41 1.98 -8.28 -9.72
CA LEU A 41 1.68 -8.06 -11.14
C LEU A 41 1.94 -9.29 -12.02
N LEU A 42 2.40 -10.41 -11.45
CA LEU A 42 2.63 -11.64 -12.20
C LEU A 42 1.35 -12.47 -12.30
N ASP A 43 0.91 -12.76 -13.53
CA ASP A 43 -0.35 -13.46 -13.83
C ASP A 43 -0.52 -14.83 -13.15
N LYS A 44 0.58 -15.52 -12.83
CA LYS A 44 0.55 -16.91 -12.40
C LYS A 44 0.83 -17.15 -10.92
N HIS A 45 1.29 -16.14 -10.16
CA HIS A 45 1.75 -16.33 -8.76
C HIS A 45 1.54 -15.13 -7.80
N GLY A 46 0.61 -14.21 -8.10
CA GLY A 46 0.32 -13.02 -7.26
C GLY A 46 -0.44 -13.25 -5.97
#